data_AF-A0A1G5K2M8-F1
#
_entry.id   AF-A0A1G5K2M8-F1
#
_cell.length_a   1.000
_cell.length_b   1.000
_cell.length_c   1.000
_cell.angle_alpha   90.00
_cell.angle_beta   90.00
_cell.angle_gamma   90.00
#
_symmetry.space_group_name_H-M   'P 1'
#
loop_
_entity.id
_entity.type
_entity.pdbx_description
1 polymer ?
#
loop_
_entity_poly.entity_id
_entity_poly.type
_entity_poly.pdbx_seq_one_letter_code
_entity_poly.pdbx_strand_id
1 'polypeptide(L)'
;MNYFDFTKIGGYRLKQFTFRKMQEAWLQILKMFVAFCNVPDVGNYVIQGCTIDGANITSGYLYIDGELCRFEESAGDLTTKIKKNVVIQSLGFKNGNSENVFRFTNAVTDAVDGAPLNAFTRVFPVFDGNYVHTDNNFSDLDKIKLAGIAPGAEVNVQSDFDVIDPTSDAYIKNKPLVPDVLKMHDYYVGDIGTDDFHPDTTVTINFPDVLTSDYQVLLTPVGVTGGNANNDISWVVFDKTPTSFSVALRGYSTDVQDIRLDYTLIKKTT
;
A
#
# COMPACT_ATOMS: atom_id res chain seq x y z
N MET A 1 25.80 33.13 -30.89
CA MET A 1 24.84 34.25 -30.87
C MET A 1 25.61 35.57 -30.96
N ASN A 2 25.24 36.45 -31.89
CA ASN A 2 26.03 37.63 -32.23
C ASN A 2 25.46 38.89 -31.58
N TYR A 3 26.27 39.61 -30.80
CA TYR A 3 25.89 40.90 -30.25
C TYR A 3 25.75 41.93 -31.36
N PHE A 4 24.72 42.77 -31.28
CA PHE A 4 24.68 43.96 -32.13
C PHE A 4 25.69 44.97 -31.60
N ASP A 5 26.61 45.39 -32.47
CA ASP A 5 27.64 46.36 -32.13
C ASP A 5 27.08 47.79 -32.16
N PHE A 6 26.93 48.38 -30.97
CA PHE A 6 26.51 49.78 -30.83
C PHE A 6 27.67 50.78 -30.90
N THR A 7 28.90 50.34 -31.16
CA THR A 7 30.11 51.19 -31.24
C THR A 7 30.30 51.79 -32.63
N LYS A 8 29.25 52.37 -33.21
CA LYS A 8 29.40 53.14 -34.45
C LYS A 8 30.05 54.50 -34.13
N ILE A 9 31.28 54.71 -34.63
CA ILE A 9 32.03 55.97 -34.50
C ILE A 9 31.19 57.10 -35.13
N GLY A 10 30.78 58.09 -34.33
CA GLY A 10 29.97 59.23 -34.76
C GLY A 10 28.52 59.25 -34.26
N GLY A 11 28.06 58.21 -33.55
CA GLY A 11 26.78 58.24 -32.82
C GLY A 11 26.91 58.84 -31.42
N TYR A 12 25.83 59.43 -30.89
CA TYR A 12 25.75 59.92 -29.51
C TYR A 12 26.32 58.89 -28.52
N ARG A 13 27.01 59.34 -27.46
CA ARG A 13 27.40 58.52 -26.28
C ARG A 13 26.14 58.11 -25.52
N LEU A 14 25.28 57.32 -26.16
CA LEU A 14 24.18 56.63 -25.52
C LEU A 14 24.77 55.61 -24.54
N LYS A 15 23.94 55.14 -23.62
CA LYS A 15 24.27 54.17 -22.57
C LYS A 15 24.66 52.79 -23.17
N GLN A 16 25.75 52.72 -23.92
CA GLN A 16 26.21 51.55 -24.68
C GLN A 16 26.41 50.33 -23.77
N PHE A 17 26.99 50.55 -22.58
CA PHE A 17 27.12 49.50 -21.56
C PHE A 17 25.76 48.99 -21.09
N THR A 18 24.76 49.86 -20.92
CA THR A 18 23.40 49.45 -20.54
C THR A 18 22.77 48.61 -21.64
N PHE A 19 22.85 49.02 -22.91
CA PHE A 19 22.28 48.24 -24.01
C PHE A 19 23.00 46.92 -24.24
N ARG A 20 24.32 46.88 -24.04
CA ARG A 20 25.07 45.62 -24.03
C ARG A 20 24.58 44.70 -22.91
N LYS A 21 24.41 45.21 -21.70
CA LYS A 21 23.88 44.43 -20.56
C LYS A 21 22.44 43.96 -20.80
N MET A 22 21.61 44.76 -21.45
CA MET A 22 20.26 44.35 -21.86
C MET A 22 20.28 43.22 -22.88
N GLN A 23 21.15 43.29 -23.90
CA GLN A 23 21.36 42.18 -24.82
C GLN A 23 21.82 40.93 -24.05
N GLU A 24 22.88 41.03 -23.26
CA GLU A 24 23.41 39.90 -22.45
C GLU A 24 22.32 39.24 -21.58
N ALA A 25 21.49 40.02 -20.89
CA ALA A 25 20.40 39.51 -20.07
C ALA A 25 19.35 38.74 -20.88
N TRP A 26 18.93 39.28 -22.02
CA TRP A 26 18.01 38.60 -22.94
C TRP A 26 18.57 37.26 -23.43
N LEU A 27 19.85 37.24 -23.81
CA LEU A 27 20.52 36.02 -24.25
C LEU A 27 20.62 34.98 -23.14
N GLN A 28 20.89 35.39 -21.90
CA GLN A 28 20.93 34.49 -20.75
C GLN A 28 19.55 33.89 -20.45
N ILE A 29 18.48 34.68 -20.54
CA ILE A 29 17.11 34.18 -20.35
C ILE A 29 16.79 33.09 -21.38
N LEU A 30 17.14 33.29 -22.66
CA LEU A 30 16.94 32.28 -23.70
C LEU A 30 17.73 30.99 -23.43
N LYS A 31 18.98 31.11 -22.96
CA LYS A 31 19.81 29.95 -22.58
C LYS A 31 19.21 29.21 -21.38
N MET A 32 18.74 29.94 -20.38
CA MET A 32 18.09 29.36 -19.21
C MET A 32 16.78 28.66 -19.58
N PHE A 33 16.03 29.19 -20.53
CA PHE A 33 14.80 28.56 -21.02
C PHE A 33 15.07 27.20 -21.66
N VAL A 34 16.04 27.09 -22.57
CA VAL A 34 16.37 25.79 -23.19
C VAL A 34 16.97 24.80 -22.16
N ALA A 35 17.76 25.30 -21.21
CA ALA A 35 18.26 24.48 -20.10
C ALA A 35 17.12 23.98 -19.18
N PHE A 36 16.13 24.83 -18.89
CA PHE A 36 14.91 24.45 -18.15
C PHE A 36 14.14 23.34 -18.87
N CYS A 37 14.13 23.38 -20.19
CA CYS A 37 13.58 22.34 -21.04
C CYS A 37 14.47 21.09 -21.18
N ASN A 38 15.54 20.98 -20.39
CA ASN A 38 16.50 19.88 -20.38
C ASN A 38 17.15 19.59 -21.75
N VAL A 39 17.41 20.64 -22.54
CA VAL A 39 18.16 20.53 -23.80
C VAL A 39 19.40 21.44 -23.76
N PRO A 40 20.49 21.08 -24.48
CA PRO A 40 21.69 21.92 -24.56
C PRO A 40 21.43 23.32 -25.14
N ASP A 41 22.29 24.30 -24.82
CA ASP A 41 22.19 25.68 -25.31
C ASP A 41 22.63 25.87 -26.78
N VAL A 42 22.98 24.76 -27.45
CA VAL A 42 23.27 24.68 -28.88
C VAL A 42 22.46 23.54 -29.47
N GLY A 43 21.81 23.76 -30.61
CA GLY A 43 21.00 22.77 -31.30
C GLY A 43 19.85 23.38 -32.07
N ASN A 44 19.02 22.49 -32.63
CA ASN A 44 17.83 22.81 -33.42
C ASN A 44 16.61 22.28 -32.67
N TYR A 45 15.84 23.19 -32.08
CA TYR A 45 14.68 22.84 -31.26
C TYR A 45 13.41 23.48 -31.79
N VAL A 46 12.32 22.73 -31.78
CA VAL A 46 10.98 23.30 -31.98
C VAL A 46 10.44 23.68 -30.61
N ILE A 47 10.24 24.98 -30.39
CA ILE A 47 9.69 25.51 -29.14
C ILE A 47 8.16 25.53 -29.19
N GLN A 48 7.60 25.85 -30.36
CA GLN A 48 6.15 25.90 -30.58
C GLN A 48 5.84 25.75 -32.07
N GLY A 49 4.72 25.10 -32.40
CA GLY A 49 4.20 25.02 -33.77
C GLY A 49 5.08 24.15 -34.68
N CYS A 50 5.27 24.61 -35.92
CA CYS A 50 6.01 23.88 -36.96
C CYS A 50 5.50 22.44 -37.11
N THR A 51 4.18 22.24 -37.05
CA THR A 51 3.52 20.94 -37.22
C THR A 51 3.10 20.76 -38.68
N ILE A 52 2.98 19.52 -39.13
CA ILE A 52 2.46 19.26 -40.47
C ILE A 52 0.93 19.38 -40.44
N ASP A 53 0.40 20.26 -41.28
CA ASP A 53 -1.03 20.37 -41.56
C ASP A 53 -1.23 20.32 -43.08
N GLY A 54 -1.74 19.19 -43.57
CA GLY A 54 -1.81 18.90 -44.99
C GLY A 54 -0.41 18.92 -45.64
N ALA A 55 -0.21 19.85 -46.59
CA ALA A 55 1.04 20.05 -47.32
C ALA A 55 1.89 21.22 -46.78
N ASN A 56 1.52 21.77 -45.63
CA ASN A 56 2.18 22.91 -45.02
C ASN A 56 2.80 22.56 -43.67
N ILE A 57 3.87 23.28 -43.34
CA ILE A 57 4.43 23.36 -42.00
C ILE A 57 3.83 24.62 -41.37
N THR A 58 3.08 24.49 -40.28
CA THR A 58 2.43 25.62 -39.60
C THR A 58 3.43 26.63 -39.04
N SER A 59 3.02 27.89 -38.88
CA SER A 59 3.83 28.91 -38.21
C SER A 59 4.26 28.48 -36.80
N GLY A 60 5.41 28.96 -36.34
CA GLY A 60 5.94 28.59 -35.04
C GLY A 60 7.22 29.31 -34.64
N TYR A 61 7.85 28.80 -33.59
CA TYR A 61 9.11 29.30 -33.08
C TYR A 61 10.13 28.15 -32.95
N LEU A 62 11.30 28.39 -33.53
CA LEU A 62 12.43 27.47 -33.52
C LEU A 62 13.58 28.10 -32.75
N TYR A 63 14.36 27.29 -32.04
CA TYR A 63 15.64 27.69 -31.49
C TYR A 63 16.74 27.12 -32.38
N ILE A 64 17.54 27.97 -33.01
CA ILE A 64 18.58 27.58 -33.97
C ILE A 64 19.88 28.32 -33.64
N ASP A 65 20.92 27.57 -33.28
CA ASP A 65 22.26 28.09 -32.93
C ASP A 65 22.25 29.24 -31.91
N GLY A 66 21.43 29.09 -30.87
CA GLY A 66 21.38 30.06 -29.78
C GLY A 66 20.29 31.14 -29.91
N GLU A 67 19.70 31.33 -31.09
CA GLU A 67 18.71 32.39 -31.35
C GLU A 67 17.30 31.82 -31.51
N LEU A 68 16.31 32.51 -30.94
CA LEU A 68 14.89 32.24 -31.19
C LEU A 68 14.51 32.82 -32.57
N CYS A 69 14.03 31.95 -33.44
CA CYS A 69 13.74 32.23 -34.84
C CYS A 69 12.25 31.96 -35.10
N ARG A 70 11.50 33.00 -35.46
CA ARG A 70 10.11 32.83 -35.90
C ARG A 70 10.08 32.16 -37.27
N PHE A 71 9.20 31.17 -37.44
CA PHE A 71 8.94 30.50 -38.70
C PHE A 71 7.53 30.86 -39.17
N GLU A 72 7.39 31.32 -40.40
CA GLU A 72 6.08 31.56 -41.02
C GLU A 72 5.65 30.31 -41.79
N GLU A 73 4.34 30.03 -41.79
CA GLU A 73 3.77 28.90 -42.51
C GLU A 73 4.30 28.85 -43.95
N SER A 74 4.77 27.68 -44.35
CA SER A 74 5.34 27.42 -45.65
C SER A 74 4.99 26.02 -46.10
N ALA A 75 4.84 25.82 -47.42
CA ALA A 75 4.67 24.49 -47.98
C ALA A 75 5.87 23.59 -47.62
N GLY A 76 5.61 22.37 -47.18
CA GLY A 76 6.65 21.45 -46.75
C GLY A 76 6.13 20.27 -45.93
N ASP A 77 7.07 19.39 -45.60
CA ASP A 77 6.87 18.18 -44.82
C ASP A 77 7.99 18.00 -43.79
N LEU A 78 8.02 16.83 -43.13
CA LEU A 78 9.03 16.51 -42.13
C LEU A 78 10.47 16.46 -42.67
N THR A 79 10.66 16.36 -43.99
CA THR A 79 11.99 16.32 -44.63
C THR A 79 12.46 17.70 -45.11
N THR A 80 11.57 18.68 -45.11
CA THR A 80 11.88 20.06 -45.54
C THR A 80 12.95 20.65 -44.65
N LYS A 81 14.03 21.17 -45.26
CA LYS A 81 15.14 21.78 -44.53
C LYS A 81 14.79 23.18 -44.10
N ILE A 82 15.05 23.46 -42.83
CA ILE A 82 14.83 24.76 -42.21
C ILE A 82 16.18 25.29 -41.75
N LYS A 83 16.46 26.54 -42.09
CA LYS A 83 17.66 27.24 -41.66
C LYS A 83 17.34 28.56 -41.00
N LYS A 84 18.25 29.00 -40.13
CA LYS A 84 18.26 30.37 -39.62
C LYS A 84 18.60 31.31 -40.77
N ASN A 85 17.76 32.30 -40.98
CA ASN A 85 17.97 33.38 -41.92
C ASN A 85 18.15 34.69 -41.17
N VAL A 86 19.21 35.41 -41.51
CA VAL A 86 19.58 36.69 -40.89
C VAL A 86 19.45 37.77 -41.94
N VAL A 87 18.39 38.57 -41.83
CA VAL A 87 18.14 39.70 -42.71
C VAL A 87 18.75 40.95 -42.09
N ILE A 88 19.56 41.65 -42.86
CA ILE A 88 20.16 42.92 -42.47
C ILE A 88 19.62 44.00 -43.41
N GLN A 89 19.07 45.06 -42.85
CA GLN A 89 18.58 46.21 -43.60
C GLN A 89 19.52 47.40 -43.39
N SER A 90 20.03 47.93 -44.49
CA SER A 90 20.85 49.13 -44.49
C SER A 90 20.00 50.38 -44.71
N LEU A 91 20.35 51.49 -44.07
CA LEU A 91 19.76 52.80 -44.32
C LEU A 91 20.85 53.80 -44.70
N GLY A 92 20.49 54.77 -45.53
CA GLY A 92 21.36 55.90 -45.86
C GLY A 92 21.48 56.88 -44.69
N PHE A 93 22.70 57.28 -44.38
CA PHE A 93 23.03 58.27 -43.36
C PHE A 93 23.36 59.61 -44.03
N LYS A 94 23.26 60.70 -43.26
CA LYS A 94 23.54 62.07 -43.74
C LYS A 94 24.98 62.30 -44.20
N ASN A 95 25.90 61.41 -43.83
CA ASN A 95 27.29 61.41 -44.31
C ASN A 95 27.44 60.78 -45.71
N GLY A 96 26.35 60.33 -46.33
CA GLY A 96 26.34 59.67 -47.64
C GLY A 96 26.56 58.16 -47.59
N ASN A 97 26.91 57.59 -46.43
CA ASN A 97 27.14 56.16 -46.29
C ASN A 97 25.84 55.42 -46.00
N SER A 98 25.73 54.18 -46.48
CA SER A 98 24.68 53.25 -46.04
C SER A 98 25.24 52.33 -44.97
N GLU A 99 24.61 52.32 -43.80
CA GLU A 99 25.02 51.47 -42.68
C GLU A 99 23.94 50.44 -42.39
N ASN A 100 24.34 49.28 -41.90
CA ASN A 100 23.43 48.23 -41.44
C ASN A 100 22.75 48.68 -40.15
N VAL A 101 21.45 48.96 -40.20
CA VAL A 101 20.69 49.53 -39.07
C VAL A 101 19.80 48.50 -38.39
N PHE A 102 19.13 47.65 -39.17
CA PHE A 102 18.25 46.62 -38.61
C PHE A 102 18.81 45.23 -38.89
N ARG A 103 18.65 44.35 -37.89
CA ARG A 103 18.92 42.92 -38.00
C ARG A 103 17.67 42.17 -37.55
N PHE A 104 17.16 41.30 -38.41
CA PHE A 104 16.06 40.40 -38.10
C PHE A 104 16.54 38.97 -38.30
N THR A 105 16.28 38.11 -37.32
CA THR A 105 16.51 36.68 -37.45
C THR A 105 15.17 35.96 -37.53
N ASN A 106 14.97 35.16 -38.58
CA ASN A 106 13.82 34.26 -38.71
C ASN A 106 14.30 32.87 -39.16
N ALA A 107 13.39 31.92 -39.21
CA ALA A 107 13.61 30.62 -39.81
C ALA A 107 12.86 30.56 -41.14
N VAL A 108 13.51 29.98 -42.15
CA VAL A 108 12.96 29.83 -43.50
C VAL A 108 13.22 28.43 -44.01
N THR A 109 12.40 27.97 -44.95
CA THR A 109 12.68 26.76 -45.72
C THR A 109 13.81 27.03 -46.71
N ASP A 110 14.61 26.01 -47.00
CA ASP A 110 15.67 26.07 -48.00
C ASP A 110 15.82 24.72 -48.70
N ALA A 111 16.15 24.73 -49.99
CA ALA A 111 16.25 23.50 -50.78
C ALA A 111 17.54 22.71 -50.48
N VAL A 112 18.58 23.36 -49.94
CA VAL A 112 19.94 22.81 -49.83
C VAL A 112 20.47 22.87 -48.41
N ASP A 113 20.35 24.03 -47.76
CA ASP A 113 20.96 24.32 -46.46
C ASP A 113 20.00 24.06 -45.29
N GLY A 114 20.56 23.91 -44.09
CA GLY A 114 19.80 23.73 -42.85
C GLY A 114 19.54 22.27 -42.49
N ALA A 115 18.73 22.08 -41.46
CA ALA A 115 18.38 20.75 -40.96
C ALA A 115 16.93 20.40 -41.37
N PRO A 116 16.64 19.15 -41.74
CA PRO A 116 15.26 18.74 -42.00
C PRO A 116 14.42 18.86 -40.71
N LEU A 117 13.13 19.22 -40.83
CA LEU A 117 12.26 19.42 -39.68
C LEU A 117 12.22 18.22 -38.72
N ASN A 118 12.31 16.98 -39.23
CA ASN A 118 12.38 15.77 -38.41
C ASN A 118 13.67 15.60 -37.59
N ALA A 119 14.72 16.36 -37.89
CA ALA A 119 15.94 16.39 -37.09
C ALA A 119 15.88 17.41 -35.94
N PHE A 120 14.84 18.25 -35.88
CA PHE A 120 14.65 19.15 -34.75
C PHE A 120 14.06 18.39 -33.55
N THR A 121 14.67 18.55 -32.38
CA THR A 121 14.10 18.02 -31.14
C THR A 121 12.96 18.93 -30.70
N ARG A 122 11.76 18.37 -30.55
CA ARG A 122 10.62 19.11 -30.02
C ARG A 122 10.75 19.25 -28.51
N VAL A 123 10.66 20.49 -28.04
CA VAL A 123 10.63 20.80 -26.62
C VAL A 123 9.18 20.70 -26.15
N PHE A 124 8.89 19.71 -25.33
CA PHE A 124 7.58 19.53 -24.72
C PHE A 124 7.69 19.83 -23.22
N PRO A 125 7.34 21.04 -22.76
CA PRO A 125 6.89 21.16 -21.39
C PRO A 125 5.66 20.26 -21.26
N VAL A 126 5.76 19.21 -20.43
CA VAL A 126 4.63 18.34 -20.13
C VAL A 126 3.64 19.16 -19.30
N PHE A 127 2.66 19.76 -19.97
CA PHE A 127 1.49 20.34 -19.33
C PHE A 127 0.42 19.27 -19.25
N ASP A 128 0.59 18.34 -18.31
CA ASP A 128 -0.45 17.38 -18.03
C ASP A 128 -1.43 18.00 -17.03
N GLY A 129 -2.56 18.51 -17.54
CA GLY A 129 -3.63 19.07 -16.72
C GLY A 129 -4.32 18.04 -15.82
N ASN A 130 -4.10 16.74 -16.07
CA ASN A 130 -4.54 15.65 -15.22
C ASN A 130 -3.42 15.16 -14.30
N TYR A 131 -2.23 15.77 -14.34
CA TYR A 131 -1.15 15.48 -13.42
C TYR A 131 -1.51 16.00 -12.05
N VAL A 132 -2.18 15.15 -11.29
CA VAL A 132 -2.33 15.33 -9.86
C VAL A 132 -1.01 14.89 -9.24
N HIS A 133 -0.22 15.84 -8.74
CA HIS A 133 0.94 15.54 -7.90
C HIS A 133 0.43 14.97 -6.56
N THR A 134 0.02 13.72 -6.58
CA THR A 134 -0.11 12.96 -5.34
C THR A 134 1.32 12.62 -4.94
N ASP A 135 1.79 13.07 -3.79
CA ASP A 135 3.15 12.76 -3.28
C ASP A 135 3.43 11.25 -3.13
N ASN A 136 2.47 10.40 -3.49
CA ASN A 136 2.51 8.96 -3.49
C ASN A 136 2.86 8.42 -4.88
N ASN A 137 4.14 8.45 -5.23
CA ASN A 137 4.67 7.74 -6.40
C ASN A 137 4.71 6.23 -6.11
N PHE A 138 3.60 5.52 -6.36
CA PHE A 138 3.56 4.06 -6.32
C PHE A 138 4.09 3.47 -7.63
N SER A 139 4.90 2.41 -7.55
CA SER A 139 5.20 1.59 -8.73
C SER A 139 3.92 0.89 -9.21
N ASP A 140 3.88 0.46 -10.48
CA ASP A 140 2.74 -0.32 -11.00
C ASP A 140 2.51 -1.60 -10.18
N LEU A 141 3.59 -2.20 -9.68
CA LEU A 141 3.52 -3.35 -8.79
C LEU A 141 2.86 -3.01 -7.44
N ASP A 142 3.17 -1.86 -6.87
CA ASP A 142 2.56 -1.42 -5.60
C ASP A 142 1.08 -1.07 -5.78
N LYS A 143 0.71 -0.46 -6.92
CA LYS A 143 -0.69 -0.21 -7.27
C LYS A 143 -1.49 -1.50 -7.43
N ILE A 144 -0.93 -2.49 -8.13
CA ILE A 144 -1.56 -3.81 -8.28
C ILE A 144 -1.75 -4.48 -6.93
N LYS A 145 -0.74 -4.42 -6.05
CA LYS A 145 -0.85 -4.95 -4.69
C LYS A 145 -1.96 -4.26 -3.90
N LEU A 146 -1.98 -2.92 -3.87
CA LEU A 146 -3.01 -2.17 -3.16
C LEU A 146 -4.42 -2.42 -3.70
N ALA A 147 -4.58 -2.46 -5.03
CA ALA A 147 -5.87 -2.75 -5.66
C ALA A 147 -6.37 -4.18 -5.40
N GLY A 148 -5.46 -5.11 -5.08
CA GLY A 148 -5.78 -6.47 -4.68
C GLY A 148 -6.21 -6.61 -3.22
N ILE A 149 -6.06 -5.58 -2.40
CA ILE A 149 -6.51 -5.58 -1.00
C ILE A 149 -8.00 -5.27 -0.99
N ALA A 150 -8.81 -6.19 -0.48
CA ALA A 150 -10.25 -5.99 -0.38
C ALA A 150 -10.56 -4.77 0.52
N PRO A 151 -11.60 -3.97 0.21
CA PRO A 151 -12.02 -2.89 1.10
C PRO A 151 -12.28 -3.41 2.52
N GLY A 152 -11.56 -2.86 3.51
CA GLY A 152 -11.65 -3.30 4.91
C GLY A 152 -10.74 -4.48 5.28
N ALA A 153 -9.84 -4.91 4.41
CA ALA A 153 -8.83 -5.93 4.73
C ALA A 153 -7.75 -5.35 5.65
N GLU A 154 -8.05 -5.32 6.95
CA GLU A 154 -7.14 -5.39 8.09
C GLU A 154 -8.02 -5.30 9.35
N VAL A 155 -8.55 -6.44 9.80
CA VAL A 155 -8.89 -6.63 11.21
C VAL A 155 -8.31 -7.99 11.57
N ASN A 156 -7.38 -8.03 12.51
CA ASN A 156 -7.05 -9.27 13.20
C ASN A 156 -8.32 -9.75 13.90
N VAL A 157 -9.08 -10.64 13.24
CA VAL A 157 -10.29 -11.18 13.83
C VAL A 157 -9.86 -12.15 14.91
N GLN A 158 -10.20 -11.83 16.16
CA GLN A 158 -9.97 -12.76 17.27
C GLN A 158 -10.80 -14.01 17.00
N SER A 159 -10.13 -15.15 16.91
CA SER A 159 -10.80 -16.44 16.76
C SER A 159 -11.72 -16.68 17.96
N ASP A 160 -12.92 -17.17 17.69
CA ASP A 160 -13.93 -17.46 18.70
C ASP A 160 -14.29 -18.96 18.67
N PHE A 161 -14.15 -19.61 19.82
CA PHE A 161 -14.40 -21.04 19.97
C PHE A 161 -15.90 -21.37 19.91
N ASP A 162 -16.77 -20.41 20.21
CA ASP A 162 -18.23 -20.58 20.26
C ASP A 162 -18.89 -20.34 18.90
N VAL A 163 -18.18 -19.76 17.93
CA VAL A 163 -18.70 -19.54 16.58
C VAL A 163 -18.92 -20.88 15.85
N ILE A 164 -20.14 -21.04 15.32
CA ILE A 164 -20.58 -22.21 14.55
C ILE A 164 -20.74 -21.92 13.04
N ASP A 165 -20.88 -20.65 12.66
CA ASP A 165 -21.06 -20.23 11.27
C ASP A 165 -19.74 -20.35 10.50
N PRO A 166 -19.62 -21.27 9.51
CA PRO A 166 -18.40 -21.47 8.75
C PRO A 166 -18.03 -20.30 7.83
N THR A 167 -18.93 -19.31 7.67
CA THR A 167 -18.68 -18.10 6.88
C THR A 167 -18.18 -16.92 7.72
N SER A 168 -18.16 -17.05 9.05
CA SER A 168 -17.61 -16.02 9.94
C SER A 168 -16.09 -16.03 9.93
N ASP A 169 -15.47 -14.86 9.92
CA ASP A 169 -14.01 -14.70 9.99
C ASP A 169 -13.43 -15.20 11.33
N ALA A 170 -14.25 -15.31 12.37
CA ALA A 170 -13.86 -15.84 13.68
C ALA A 170 -13.92 -17.38 13.77
N TYR A 171 -14.39 -18.07 12.72
CA TYR A 171 -14.64 -19.51 12.73
C TYR A 171 -13.37 -20.36 12.77
N ILE A 172 -13.31 -21.30 13.72
CA ILE A 172 -12.20 -22.24 13.88
C ILE A 172 -12.57 -23.60 13.27
N LYS A 173 -11.78 -24.06 12.28
CA LYS A 173 -11.91 -25.40 11.69
C LYS A 173 -11.34 -26.48 12.62
N ASN A 174 -11.92 -27.67 12.58
CA ASN A 174 -11.47 -28.86 13.31
C ASN A 174 -11.33 -28.65 14.83
N LYS A 175 -12.34 -28.00 15.46
CA LYS A 175 -12.37 -27.85 16.91
C LYS A 175 -12.34 -29.24 17.59
N PRO A 176 -11.50 -29.45 18.62
CA PRO A 176 -11.55 -30.67 19.41
C PRO A 176 -12.92 -30.81 20.08
N LEU A 177 -13.35 -32.06 20.29
CA LEU A 177 -14.54 -32.33 21.10
C LEU A 177 -14.24 -31.96 22.56
N VAL A 178 -14.99 -31.01 23.11
CA VAL A 178 -14.96 -30.66 24.53
C VAL A 178 -16.10 -31.40 25.22
N PRO A 179 -15.84 -32.28 26.20
CA PRO A 179 -16.90 -32.96 26.94
C PRO A 179 -17.80 -31.96 27.67
N ASP A 180 -19.11 -32.19 27.61
CA ASP A 180 -20.10 -31.38 28.31
C ASP A 180 -20.17 -31.80 29.79
N VAL A 181 -19.66 -30.94 30.67
CA VAL A 181 -19.60 -31.17 32.11
C VAL A 181 -20.90 -30.64 32.74
N LEU A 182 -21.70 -31.57 33.26
CA LEU A 182 -23.00 -31.28 33.85
C LEU A 182 -22.91 -30.85 35.32
N LYS A 183 -21.96 -31.43 36.07
CA LYS A 183 -21.76 -31.13 37.50
C LYS A 183 -20.35 -31.51 37.94
N MET A 184 -19.78 -30.71 38.83
CA MET A 184 -18.57 -31.05 39.60
C MET A 184 -18.87 -30.76 41.08
N HIS A 185 -18.71 -31.76 41.94
CA HIS A 185 -18.84 -31.60 43.39
C HIS A 185 -18.11 -32.74 44.10
N ASP A 186 -18.17 -32.70 45.41
CA ASP A 186 -17.66 -33.70 46.33
C ASP A 186 -18.80 -34.18 47.23
N TYR A 187 -18.61 -35.35 47.81
CA TYR A 187 -19.52 -35.90 48.81
C TYR A 187 -18.70 -36.54 49.92
N TYR A 188 -18.81 -36.02 51.13
CA TYR A 188 -18.13 -36.58 52.28
C TYR A 188 -18.86 -37.85 52.74
N VAL A 189 -18.17 -38.98 52.69
CA VAL A 189 -18.70 -40.26 53.15
C VAL A 189 -18.31 -40.50 54.60
N GLY A 190 -17.07 -40.16 54.96
CA GLY A 190 -16.48 -40.52 56.24
C GLY A 190 -15.96 -41.96 56.23
N ASP A 191 -15.94 -42.59 57.39
CA ASP A 191 -15.46 -43.96 57.56
C ASP A 191 -16.40 -45.00 56.93
N ILE A 192 -15.86 -45.87 56.07
CA ILE A 192 -16.63 -46.88 55.31
C ILE A 192 -16.58 -48.30 55.90
N GLY A 193 -16.03 -48.49 57.10
CA GLY A 193 -16.13 -49.76 57.82
C GLY A 193 -15.20 -49.86 59.03
N THR A 194 -15.74 -50.33 60.15
CA THR A 194 -15.00 -50.56 61.42
C THR A 194 -15.06 -52.01 61.91
N ASP A 195 -15.63 -52.94 61.13
CA ASP A 195 -15.84 -54.34 61.55
C ASP A 195 -15.15 -55.38 60.62
N ASP A 196 -14.81 -56.53 61.21
CA ASP A 196 -14.09 -57.65 60.60
C ASP A 196 -14.85 -58.34 59.44
N PHE A 197 -16.06 -57.88 59.07
CA PHE A 197 -16.92 -58.51 58.07
C PHE A 197 -17.08 -57.70 56.77
N HIS A 198 -16.47 -56.51 56.68
CA HIS A 198 -16.42 -55.62 55.50
C HIS A 198 -17.78 -55.43 54.78
N PRO A 199 -18.83 -54.93 55.46
CA PRO A 199 -20.12 -54.64 54.83
C PRO A 199 -20.01 -53.50 53.81
N ASP A 200 -20.83 -53.56 52.76
CA ASP A 200 -20.90 -52.49 51.76
C ASP A 200 -21.57 -51.25 52.35
N THR A 201 -20.89 -50.11 52.27
CA THR A 201 -21.47 -48.80 52.55
C THR A 201 -22.06 -48.24 51.26
N THR A 202 -23.36 -47.99 51.25
CA THR A 202 -24.05 -47.38 50.09
C THR A 202 -24.42 -45.94 50.41
N VAL A 203 -24.00 -45.02 49.53
CA VAL A 203 -24.38 -43.61 49.59
C VAL A 203 -25.13 -43.23 48.32
N THR A 204 -26.17 -42.39 48.46
CA THR A 204 -26.89 -41.79 47.34
C THR A 204 -26.57 -40.31 47.28
N ILE A 205 -25.92 -39.90 46.19
CA ILE A 205 -25.52 -38.53 45.94
C ILE A 205 -26.62 -37.87 45.13
N ASN A 206 -27.23 -36.81 45.68
CA ASN A 206 -28.34 -36.09 45.07
C ASN A 206 -27.89 -34.76 44.46
N PHE A 207 -28.40 -34.45 43.27
CA PHE A 207 -28.21 -33.19 42.55
C PHE A 207 -29.53 -32.84 41.82
N PRO A 208 -30.32 -31.86 42.28
CA PRO A 208 -31.65 -31.61 41.71
C PRO A 208 -31.63 -30.99 40.31
N ASP A 209 -30.48 -30.55 39.82
CA ASP A 209 -30.33 -29.62 38.70
C ASP A 209 -29.84 -30.24 37.38
N VAL A 210 -29.38 -31.50 37.37
CA VAL A 210 -28.84 -32.13 36.13
C VAL A 210 -29.96 -32.61 35.20
N LEU A 211 -31.08 -33.09 35.74
CA LEU A 211 -32.33 -33.44 35.04
C LEU A 211 -32.18 -34.43 33.87
N THR A 212 -31.10 -35.22 33.83
CA THR A 212 -30.88 -36.29 32.85
C THR A 212 -30.15 -37.46 33.49
N SER A 213 -30.45 -38.70 33.09
CA SER A 213 -29.68 -39.90 33.48
C SER A 213 -28.58 -40.27 32.46
N ASP A 214 -28.48 -39.51 31.37
CA ASP A 214 -27.56 -39.76 30.25
C ASP A 214 -26.17 -39.14 30.49
N TYR A 215 -25.55 -39.54 31.60
CA TYR A 215 -24.22 -39.09 32.00
C TYR A 215 -23.31 -40.27 32.36
N GLN A 216 -22.01 -40.03 32.29
CA GLN A 216 -20.96 -40.82 32.93
C GLN A 216 -20.59 -40.16 34.26
N VAL A 217 -20.21 -40.99 35.24
CA VAL A 217 -19.67 -40.51 36.51
C VAL A 217 -18.17 -40.78 36.49
N LEU A 218 -17.37 -39.72 36.45
CA LEU A 218 -15.96 -39.80 36.79
C LEU A 218 -15.86 -39.61 38.30
N LEU A 219 -15.59 -40.69 39.03
CA LEU A 219 -15.53 -40.71 40.49
C LEU A 219 -14.10 -40.94 40.96
N THR A 220 -13.62 -40.07 41.86
CA THR A 220 -12.31 -40.17 42.48
C THR A 220 -12.47 -40.18 43.99
N PRO A 221 -12.26 -41.34 44.65
CA PRO A 221 -12.14 -41.37 46.10
C PRO A 221 -10.89 -40.62 46.57
N VAL A 222 -11.03 -39.84 47.64
CA VAL A 222 -9.99 -39.01 48.23
C VAL A 222 -9.95 -39.28 49.74
N GLY A 223 -8.79 -39.66 50.26
CA GLY A 223 -8.57 -39.77 51.71
C GLY A 223 -8.54 -38.40 52.37
N VAL A 224 -9.33 -38.22 53.42
CA VAL A 224 -9.52 -36.92 54.11
C VAL A 224 -8.52 -36.73 55.25
N THR A 225 -8.19 -37.80 55.98
CA THR A 225 -7.11 -37.80 56.97
C THR A 225 -5.84 -38.43 56.38
N GLY A 226 -4.67 -37.84 56.67
CA GLY A 226 -3.40 -38.24 56.05
C GLY A 226 -2.83 -39.54 56.62
N GLY A 227 -2.51 -40.50 55.74
CA GLY A 227 -1.83 -41.74 56.09
C GLY A 227 -2.01 -42.84 55.04
N ASN A 228 -1.35 -43.98 55.22
CA ASN A 228 -1.52 -45.17 54.36
C ASN A 228 -2.85 -45.92 54.60
N ALA A 229 -3.74 -45.42 55.47
CA ALA A 229 -4.99 -46.11 55.78
C ALA A 229 -6.00 -46.01 54.63
N ASN A 230 -6.08 -44.89 53.91
CA ASN A 230 -7.13 -44.61 52.91
C ASN A 230 -6.85 -45.16 51.51
N ASN A 231 -6.40 -46.41 51.40
CA ASN A 231 -5.91 -47.02 50.15
C ASN A 231 -6.58 -48.37 49.80
N ASP A 232 -7.28 -48.98 50.75
CA ASP A 232 -7.84 -50.33 50.63
C ASP A 232 -9.34 -50.29 50.34
N ILE A 233 -9.72 -49.65 49.24
CA ILE A 233 -11.13 -49.40 48.90
C ILE A 233 -11.48 -49.86 47.48
N SER A 234 -12.71 -50.36 47.32
CA SER A 234 -13.33 -50.57 46.00
C SER A 234 -14.70 -49.90 45.96
N TRP A 235 -15.12 -49.51 44.76
CA TRP A 235 -16.38 -48.82 44.56
C TRP A 235 -17.05 -49.21 43.24
N VAL A 236 -18.38 -49.09 43.21
CA VAL A 236 -19.18 -49.19 41.99
C VAL A 236 -20.26 -48.12 41.99
N VAL A 237 -20.47 -47.50 40.83
CA VAL A 237 -21.56 -46.54 40.59
C VAL A 237 -22.75 -47.26 39.97
N PHE A 238 -23.95 -47.04 40.50
CA PHE A 238 -25.19 -47.64 40.02
C PHE A 238 -26.39 -46.70 40.23
N ASP A 239 -27.58 -47.14 39.82
CA ASP A 239 -28.85 -46.41 39.98
C ASP A 239 -28.80 -44.93 39.59
N LYS A 240 -28.24 -44.66 38.40
CA LYS A 240 -28.22 -43.30 37.84
C LYS A 240 -29.62 -42.85 37.48
N THR A 241 -30.05 -41.73 38.05
CA THR A 241 -31.32 -41.07 37.79
C THR A 241 -31.08 -39.63 37.32
N PRO A 242 -32.11 -38.90 36.86
CA PRO A 242 -32.00 -37.48 36.53
C PRO A 242 -31.49 -36.58 37.66
N THR A 243 -31.57 -37.03 38.91
CA THR A 243 -31.26 -36.20 40.09
C THR A 243 -30.36 -36.88 41.11
N SER A 244 -29.84 -38.07 40.82
CA SER A 244 -28.98 -38.80 41.75
C SER A 244 -28.20 -39.94 41.10
N PHE A 245 -27.13 -40.38 41.74
CA PHE A 245 -26.59 -41.72 41.54
C PHE A 245 -26.22 -42.32 42.90
N SER A 246 -26.10 -43.65 42.94
CA SER A 246 -25.64 -44.35 44.13
C SER A 246 -24.24 -44.89 43.92
N VAL A 247 -23.47 -44.94 45.02
CA VAL A 247 -22.14 -45.54 45.08
C VAL A 247 -22.15 -46.57 46.20
N ALA A 248 -21.75 -47.79 45.88
CA ALA A 248 -21.44 -48.81 46.88
C ALA A 248 -19.93 -48.82 47.06
N LEU A 249 -19.50 -48.72 48.31
CA LEU A 249 -18.11 -48.69 48.74
C LEU A 249 -17.84 -49.87 49.65
N ARG A 250 -16.67 -50.48 49.48
CA ARG A 250 -16.17 -51.52 50.38
C ARG A 250 -14.73 -51.23 50.75
N GLY A 251 -14.46 -51.14 52.04
CA GLY A 251 -13.11 -51.16 52.60
C GLY A 251 -12.60 -52.59 52.82
N TYR A 252 -11.30 -52.81 52.65
CA TYR A 252 -10.62 -54.10 52.87
C TYR A 252 -9.65 -54.09 54.06
N SER A 253 -9.43 -52.92 54.67
CA SER A 253 -8.65 -52.76 55.90
C SER A 253 -9.57 -52.57 57.11
N THR A 254 -9.04 -52.87 58.29
CA THR A 254 -9.66 -52.56 59.59
C THR A 254 -9.30 -51.15 60.08
N ASP A 255 -8.37 -50.47 59.40
CA ASP A 255 -8.05 -49.07 59.69
C ASP A 255 -9.18 -48.15 59.23
N VAL A 256 -9.40 -47.06 59.97
CA VAL A 256 -10.40 -46.03 59.64
C VAL A 256 -10.17 -45.50 58.22
N GLN A 257 -11.20 -45.61 57.38
CA GLN A 257 -11.19 -45.21 55.97
C GLN A 257 -11.95 -43.89 55.80
N ASP A 258 -11.34 -42.75 56.13
CA ASP A 258 -12.03 -41.46 56.06
C ASP A 258 -12.04 -40.92 54.64
N ILE A 259 -13.12 -41.18 53.88
CA ILE A 259 -13.20 -40.94 52.43
C ILE A 259 -14.15 -39.79 52.08
N ARG A 260 -13.73 -38.99 51.11
CA ARG A 260 -14.57 -38.09 50.31
C ARG A 260 -14.59 -38.57 48.87
N LEU A 261 -15.71 -38.40 48.19
CA LEU A 261 -15.85 -38.72 46.78
C LEU A 261 -15.89 -37.44 45.95
N ASP A 262 -14.85 -37.18 45.16
CA ASP A 262 -14.89 -36.13 44.16
C ASP A 262 -15.52 -36.71 42.89
N TYR A 263 -16.56 -36.07 42.37
CA TYR A 263 -17.25 -36.56 41.19
C TYR A 263 -17.46 -35.48 40.13
N THR A 264 -17.33 -35.89 38.89
CA THR A 264 -17.72 -35.11 37.71
C THR A 264 -18.74 -35.88 36.91
N LEU A 265 -19.87 -35.23 36.61
CA LEU A 265 -20.89 -35.75 35.72
C LEU A 265 -20.62 -35.22 34.32
N ILE A 266 -20.32 -36.13 33.40
CA ILE A 266 -20.04 -35.79 32.00
C ILE A 266 -21.19 -36.32 31.16
N LYS A 267 -21.82 -35.48 30.36
CA LYS A 267 -22.87 -35.92 29.44
C LYS A 267 -22.29 -36.95 28.47
N LYS A 268 -23.01 -38.04 28.25
CA LYS A 268 -22.59 -39.02 27.24
C LYS A 268 -22.69 -38.37 25.85
N THR A 269 -21.58 -38.37 25.13
CA THR A 269 -21.59 -38.06 23.70
C THR A 269 -22.04 -39.31 22.95
N THR A 270 -23.02 -39.13 22.06
CA THR A 270 -23.51 -40.19 21.16
C THR A 270 -22.63 -40.30 19.92
#